data_AF-A0AAD7A3D4-F1
#
_entry.id   AF-A0AAD7A3D4-F1
#
_cell.length_a   1.000
_cell.length_b   1.000
_cell.length_c   1.000
_cell.angle_alpha   90.00
_cell.angle_beta   90.00
_cell.angle_gamma   90.00
#
_symmetry.space_group_name_H-M   'P 1'
#
loop_
_entity.id
_entity.type
_entity.pdbx_description
1 polymer ?
#
loop_
_entity_poly.entity_id
_entity_poly.type
_entity_poly.pdbx_seq_one_letter_code
_entity_poly.pdbx_strand_id
1 'polypeptide(L)'
;MFVSHTFAAVTVMRVWMEVHDRAAYKTVWEETQRLVLKLTKKQLKFKGLHKGGKILGLNSDMEATPLLGFADAFGATVDLEHVRSAVLADPQELLSFVLRICYSHFNRGIPKLLNHTSETRQRIFNLKYIKTREEVETFKAWIATLADPQGVLKRWWEHKLMHRWLLRGVIQCLPNIPLEQWNTMEATTNLGEAQHAWNNAQTGISMGIIESFKKYEELDIRRAEEIEVRKATGVSRTSRNEVTDRYANRTRRQSRVSERARGARAVDSTVAGLQTELSEVRGDLAVACNNAKVELSVEATQRVRELEDSAVDLEGKLKLARAEAKSSSSGRVRARKAGASSTTNVPAPPVDRPAPVLGVTPVLNTPTSAKLHGASPASGSGSSLDLAATRRASTHKRMQAESSAMPSISSNKRRKKLEDPLDGWVMQDPDTGKELTGKEWVERYSEEFEKRYKKDHQRYLDYLAQSVLDS
;
A
#
# COMPACT_ATOMS: atom_id res chain seq x y z
N MET A 1 5.41 16.85 -12.34
CA MET A 1 4.40 17.37 -13.30
C MET A 1 3.44 16.22 -13.63
N PHE A 2 2.13 16.46 -13.72
CA PHE A 2 1.16 15.42 -14.07
C PHE A 2 0.92 15.43 -15.57
N VAL A 3 1.05 14.27 -16.23
CA VAL A 3 0.68 14.10 -17.64
C VAL A 3 -0.53 13.17 -17.65
N SER A 4 -1.69 13.68 -18.08
CA SER A 4 -3.01 13.04 -17.95
C SER A 4 -3.10 11.63 -18.54
N HIS A 5 -2.18 11.26 -19.43
CA HIS A 5 -2.17 9.96 -20.09
C HIS A 5 -1.25 8.92 -19.45
N THR A 6 -0.47 9.24 -18.39
CA THR A 6 0.57 8.34 -17.88
C THR A 6 0.33 7.69 -16.51
N PHE A 7 -0.70 8.04 -15.72
CA PHE A 7 -0.89 7.50 -14.35
C PHE A 7 0.41 7.43 -13.53
N ALA A 8 1.40 8.27 -13.83
CA ALA A 8 2.73 8.14 -13.28
C ALA A 8 3.39 9.50 -13.10
N ALA A 9 4.03 9.66 -11.95
CA ALA A 9 4.91 10.78 -11.71
C ALA A 9 6.07 10.75 -12.71
N VAL A 10 6.39 11.93 -13.22
CA VAL A 10 7.60 12.19 -13.99
C VAL A 10 8.47 13.13 -13.18
N THR A 11 9.68 12.67 -12.86
CA THR A 11 10.73 13.52 -12.31
C THR A 11 11.23 14.41 -13.44
N VAL A 12 11.07 15.72 -13.28
CA VAL A 12 11.49 16.72 -14.28
C VAL A 12 12.86 17.32 -13.95
N MET A 13 13.30 17.20 -12.70
CA MET A 13 14.57 17.72 -12.23
C MET A 13 14.96 16.99 -10.94
N ARG A 14 16.26 16.75 -10.77
CA ARG A 14 16.88 16.29 -9.52
C ARG A 14 17.89 17.31 -9.07
N VAL A 15 17.87 17.63 -7.79
CA VAL A 15 18.75 18.64 -7.20
C VAL A 15 19.45 18.00 -6.02
N TRP A 16 20.77 18.05 -6.07
CA TRP A 16 21.64 17.68 -4.95
C TRP A 16 22.11 18.96 -4.30
N MET A 17 21.91 19.07 -2.99
CA MET A 17 22.21 20.27 -2.23
C MET A 17 22.69 19.88 -0.84
N GLU A 18 23.71 20.60 -0.36
CA GLU A 18 24.23 20.48 1.00
C GLU A 18 23.55 21.47 1.94
N VAL A 19 23.03 22.57 1.39
CA VAL A 19 22.38 23.66 2.12
C VAL A 19 20.88 23.62 1.85
N HIS A 20 20.10 23.62 2.94
CA HIS A 20 18.64 23.54 2.93
C HIS A 20 18.01 24.78 3.55
N ASP A 21 18.39 25.96 3.06
CA ASP A 21 17.84 27.25 3.49
C ASP A 21 17.02 27.93 2.37
N ARG A 22 16.35 29.04 2.73
CA ARG A 22 15.42 29.75 1.84
C ARG A 22 16.13 30.27 0.59
N ALA A 23 17.37 30.72 0.74
CA ALA A 23 18.17 31.26 -0.36
C ALA A 23 18.59 30.15 -1.33
N ALA A 24 19.04 29.01 -0.82
CA ALA A 24 19.39 27.84 -1.63
C ALA A 24 18.18 27.38 -2.46
N TYR A 25 17.00 27.27 -1.85
CA TYR A 25 15.79 26.90 -2.59
C TYR A 25 15.34 27.98 -3.58
N LYS A 26 15.52 29.27 -3.28
CA LYS A 26 15.28 30.34 -4.25
C LYS A 26 16.14 30.13 -5.50
N THR A 27 17.43 29.89 -5.34
CA THR A 27 18.35 29.60 -6.46
C THR A 27 17.89 28.38 -7.25
N VAL A 28 17.45 27.31 -6.57
CA VAL A 28 16.89 26.12 -7.24
C VAL A 28 15.70 26.49 -8.13
N TRP A 29 14.77 27.30 -7.65
CA TRP A 29 13.60 27.69 -8.41
C TRP A 29 13.93 28.66 -9.57
N GLU A 30 14.87 29.58 -9.37
CA GLU A 30 15.36 30.46 -10.44
C GLU A 30 16.04 29.65 -11.55
N GLU A 31 16.93 28.72 -11.19
CA GLU A 31 17.57 27.82 -12.14
C GLU A 31 16.57 26.90 -12.83
N THR A 32 15.54 26.43 -12.12
CA THR A 32 14.44 25.65 -12.72
C THR A 32 13.73 26.48 -13.79
N GLN A 33 13.35 27.72 -13.49
CA GLN A 33 12.69 28.62 -14.45
C GLN A 33 13.57 28.89 -15.67
N ARG A 34 14.86 29.18 -15.43
CA ARG A 34 15.86 29.43 -16.48
C ARG A 34 16.04 28.22 -17.39
N LEU A 35 16.18 27.02 -16.81
CA LEU A 35 16.29 25.77 -17.54
C LEU A 35 15.01 25.55 -18.34
N VAL A 36 13.82 25.51 -17.73
CA VAL A 36 12.56 25.29 -18.48
C VAL A 36 12.43 26.24 -19.68
N LEU A 37 12.75 27.52 -19.53
CA LEU A 37 12.77 28.47 -20.64
C LEU A 37 13.81 28.13 -21.72
N LYS A 38 15.07 27.84 -21.32
CA LYS A 38 16.13 27.48 -22.26
C LYS A 38 15.73 26.26 -23.10
N LEU A 39 15.09 25.29 -22.46
CA LEU A 39 14.82 23.96 -22.97
C LEU A 39 13.57 23.91 -23.85
N THR A 40 12.46 24.43 -23.32
CA THR A 40 11.15 24.34 -23.98
C THR A 40 10.82 25.58 -24.80
N LYS A 41 11.66 26.63 -24.71
CA LYS A 41 11.40 27.98 -25.22
C LYS A 41 10.13 28.62 -24.64
N LYS A 42 9.58 28.05 -23.57
CA LYS A 42 8.39 28.53 -22.86
C LYS A 42 8.73 28.79 -21.41
N GLN A 43 8.17 29.87 -20.86
CA GLN A 43 8.31 30.17 -19.44
C GLN A 43 7.46 29.22 -18.60
N LEU A 44 7.99 28.86 -17.43
CA LEU A 44 7.27 28.08 -16.42
C LEU A 44 6.22 28.97 -15.73
N LYS A 45 4.96 28.88 -16.15
CA LYS A 45 3.88 29.76 -15.67
C LYS A 45 2.77 29.00 -14.95
N PHE A 46 2.48 29.42 -13.72
CA PHE A 46 1.30 28.99 -12.97
C PHE A 46 0.07 29.77 -13.39
N LYS A 47 -1.06 29.09 -13.55
CA LYS A 47 -2.35 29.67 -13.91
C LYS A 47 -2.82 30.73 -12.89
N GLY A 48 -2.52 30.51 -11.62
CA GLY A 48 -2.82 31.45 -10.54
C GLY A 48 -1.96 32.73 -10.54
N LEU A 49 -0.80 32.72 -11.21
CA LEU A 49 0.18 33.82 -11.15
C LEU A 49 0.33 34.59 -12.47
N HIS A 50 -0.08 34.01 -13.59
CA HIS A 50 0.03 34.66 -14.90
C HIS A 50 -1.18 34.38 -15.78
N LYS A 51 -1.53 35.38 -16.59
CA LYS A 51 -2.43 35.17 -17.71
C LYS A 51 -1.79 34.18 -18.70
N GLY A 52 -2.52 33.11 -19.02
CA GLY A 52 -2.05 32.04 -19.91
C GLY A 52 -1.13 30.99 -19.25
N GLY A 53 -0.95 31.03 -17.92
CA GLY A 53 -0.27 29.95 -17.21
C GLY A 53 -1.02 28.62 -17.33
N LYS A 54 -0.28 27.53 -17.57
CA LYS A 54 -0.86 26.18 -17.71
C LYS A 54 -0.76 25.32 -16.44
N ILE A 55 0.17 25.65 -15.53
CA ILE A 55 0.37 24.85 -14.32
C ILE A 55 -0.69 25.20 -13.28
N LEU A 56 -1.47 24.20 -12.89
CA LEU A 56 -2.61 24.39 -11.97
C LEU A 56 -2.18 24.71 -10.54
N GLY A 57 -1.03 24.26 -10.08
CA GLY A 57 -0.60 24.58 -8.72
C GLY A 57 0.58 23.75 -8.26
N LEU A 58 0.92 23.95 -7.00
CA LEU A 58 2.04 23.37 -6.29
C LEU A 58 1.49 22.58 -5.10
N ASN A 59 1.75 21.28 -5.09
CA ASN A 59 1.47 20.41 -3.94
C ASN A 59 2.74 20.26 -3.09
N SER A 60 2.62 20.37 -1.77
CA SER A 60 3.79 20.32 -0.87
C SER A 60 3.49 19.69 0.50
N ASP A 61 4.55 19.19 1.13
CA ASP A 61 4.58 18.51 2.44
C ASP A 61 4.67 19.48 3.63
N MET A 62 4.39 20.77 3.41
CA MET A 62 4.40 21.83 4.45
C MET A 62 5.80 22.22 4.93
N GLU A 63 6.85 21.87 4.18
CA GLU A 63 8.21 22.36 4.46
C GLU A 63 8.33 23.82 4.05
N ALA A 64 8.57 24.70 5.03
CA ALA A 64 8.53 26.15 4.83
C ALA A 64 9.61 26.62 3.86
N THR A 65 10.85 26.17 4.06
CA THR A 65 12.02 26.63 3.32
C THR A 65 11.87 26.56 1.78
N PRO A 66 11.51 25.41 1.16
CA PRO A 66 11.32 25.32 -0.29
C PRO A 66 10.14 26.16 -0.80
N LEU A 67 9.09 26.33 0.01
CA LEU A 67 7.92 27.15 -0.34
C LEU A 67 8.23 28.65 -0.30
N LEU A 68 9.02 29.09 0.68
CA LEU A 68 9.47 30.47 0.77
C LEU A 68 10.48 30.82 -0.32
N GLY A 69 11.39 29.89 -0.64
CA GLY A 69 12.28 30.04 -1.80
C GLY A 69 11.52 30.10 -3.12
N PHE A 70 10.45 29.31 -3.27
CA PHE A 70 9.53 29.40 -4.41
C PHE A 70 8.89 30.79 -4.50
N ALA A 71 8.34 31.28 -3.40
CA ALA A 71 7.69 32.59 -3.35
C ALA A 71 8.64 33.72 -3.76
N ASP A 72 9.91 33.67 -3.32
CA ASP A 72 10.91 34.66 -3.71
C ASP A 72 11.28 34.59 -5.19
N ALA A 73 11.44 33.37 -5.72
CA ALA A 73 11.86 33.16 -7.12
C ALA A 73 10.75 33.53 -8.12
N PHE A 74 9.49 33.29 -7.78
CA PHE A 74 8.35 33.61 -8.65
C PHE A 74 7.78 35.03 -8.41
N GLY A 75 8.10 35.65 -7.28
CA GLY A 75 7.68 37.03 -7.01
C GLY A 75 8.26 38.04 -7.99
N ALA A 76 9.42 37.76 -8.57
CA ALA A 76 10.01 38.60 -9.61
C ALA A 76 9.36 38.45 -10.99
N THR A 77 8.63 37.35 -11.24
CA THR A 77 8.09 37.03 -12.57
C THR A 77 6.58 37.18 -12.65
N VAL A 78 5.88 37.27 -11.53
CA VAL A 78 4.41 37.35 -11.44
C VAL A 78 3.81 38.46 -12.31
N ASP A 79 2.67 38.16 -12.94
CA ASP A 79 1.87 39.13 -13.69
C ASP A 79 1.02 39.95 -12.70
N LEU A 80 1.48 41.16 -12.40
CA LEU A 80 0.83 42.05 -11.41
C LEU A 80 -0.58 42.50 -11.84
N GLU A 81 -0.83 42.60 -13.14
CA GLU A 81 -2.16 42.94 -13.65
C GLU A 81 -3.14 41.79 -13.38
N HIS A 82 -2.67 40.56 -13.54
CA HIS A 82 -3.45 39.35 -13.28
C HIS A 82 -3.70 39.11 -11.78
N VAL A 83 -2.69 39.28 -10.94
CA VAL A 83 -2.76 38.97 -9.49
C VAL A 83 -3.40 40.10 -8.67
N ARG A 84 -3.72 41.25 -9.28
CA ARG A 84 -4.09 42.52 -8.65
C ARG A 84 -2.96 43.03 -7.75
N SER A 85 -2.33 44.13 -8.17
CA SER A 85 -1.10 44.71 -7.59
C SER A 85 -1.07 44.87 -6.05
N ALA A 86 -2.22 45.06 -5.39
CA ALA A 86 -2.30 45.26 -3.94
C ALA A 86 -1.89 44.03 -3.10
N VAL A 87 -1.75 42.85 -3.71
CA VAL A 87 -1.53 41.59 -2.98
C VAL A 87 -0.05 41.32 -2.62
N LEU A 88 0.91 42.08 -3.17
CA LEU A 88 2.32 41.63 -3.21
C LEU A 88 3.32 42.45 -2.38
N ALA A 89 2.89 42.98 -1.23
CA ALA A 89 3.84 43.52 -0.25
C ALA A 89 4.73 42.42 0.38
N ASP A 90 4.24 41.18 0.45
CA ASP A 90 4.97 40.01 0.96
C ASP A 90 4.97 38.90 -0.11
N PRO A 91 6.15 38.44 -0.59
CA PRO A 91 6.23 37.33 -1.54
C PRO A 91 5.46 36.08 -1.08
N GLN A 92 5.33 35.83 0.21
CA GLN A 92 4.62 34.66 0.73
C GLN A 92 3.13 34.62 0.35
N GLU A 93 2.53 35.78 0.09
CA GLU A 93 1.12 35.88 -0.32
C GLU A 93 0.89 35.22 -1.70
N LEU A 94 1.94 35.09 -2.53
CA LEU A 94 1.90 34.36 -3.81
C LEU A 94 1.49 32.90 -3.63
N LEU A 95 1.88 32.28 -2.52
CA LEU A 95 1.53 30.88 -2.24
C LEU A 95 0.01 30.69 -2.17
N SER A 96 -0.75 31.72 -1.80
CA SER A 96 -2.22 31.62 -1.76
C SER A 96 -2.88 31.43 -3.13
N PHE A 97 -2.16 31.64 -4.23
CA PHE A 97 -2.69 31.49 -5.59
C PHE A 97 -2.35 30.14 -6.22
N VAL A 98 -1.46 29.35 -5.60
CA VAL A 98 -0.93 28.13 -6.23
C VAL A 98 -0.74 26.96 -5.28
N LEU A 99 -0.61 27.20 -3.97
CA LEU A 99 -0.22 26.17 -3.01
C LEU A 99 -1.42 25.36 -2.52
N ARG A 100 -1.25 24.04 -2.51
CA ARG A 100 -2.05 23.11 -1.72
C ARG A 100 -1.14 22.23 -0.88
N ILE A 101 -1.45 22.15 0.41
CA ILE A 101 -0.70 21.36 1.38
C ILE A 101 -1.28 19.95 1.45
N CYS A 102 -0.38 18.96 1.50
CA CYS A 102 -0.76 17.58 1.71
C CYS A 102 -1.48 17.38 3.05
N TYR A 103 -2.70 16.84 2.99
CA TYR A 103 -3.49 16.57 4.20
C TYR A 103 -2.84 15.52 5.09
N SER A 104 -2.15 14.52 4.54
CA SER A 104 -1.41 13.53 5.34
C SER A 104 -0.34 14.21 6.19
N HIS A 105 0.43 15.13 5.61
CA HIS A 105 1.48 15.87 6.31
C HIS A 105 0.93 16.84 7.36
N PHE A 106 -0.14 17.57 7.02
CA PHE A 106 -0.84 18.42 7.98
C PHE A 106 -1.33 17.60 9.20
N ASN A 107 -1.86 16.41 8.95
CA ASN A 107 -2.42 15.53 9.97
C ASN A 107 -1.37 14.83 10.85
N ARG A 108 -0.14 14.57 10.35
CA ARG A 108 0.92 13.84 11.10
C ARG A 108 1.27 14.45 12.46
N GLY A 109 1.16 15.77 12.60
CA GLY A 109 1.46 16.48 13.84
C GLY A 109 0.32 16.50 14.86
N ILE A 110 -0.93 16.28 14.43
CA ILE A 110 -2.12 16.45 15.27
C ILE A 110 -2.18 15.42 16.42
N PRO A 111 -1.87 14.11 16.20
CA PRO A 111 -1.89 13.15 17.30
C PRO A 111 -1.03 13.59 18.47
N LYS A 112 0.12 14.24 18.24
CA LYS A 112 1.07 14.67 19.29
C LYS A 112 0.51 15.78 20.19
N LEU A 113 -0.64 16.37 19.86
CA LEU A 113 -1.36 17.31 20.71
C LEU A 113 -2.14 16.55 21.84
N LEU A 114 -1.57 15.44 22.35
CA LEU A 114 -2.20 14.30 23.04
C LEU A 114 -3.00 14.61 24.31
N ASN A 115 -2.91 15.82 24.85
CA ASN A 115 -3.52 16.15 26.15
C ASN A 115 -4.98 16.63 26.02
N HIS A 116 -5.59 16.46 24.84
CA HIS A 116 -6.97 16.86 24.58
C HIS A 116 -7.91 15.68 24.30
N THR A 117 -9.21 15.93 24.46
CA THR A 117 -10.30 14.97 24.23
C THR A 117 -10.33 14.45 22.79
N SER A 118 -10.96 13.29 22.57
CA SER A 118 -11.22 12.77 21.22
C SER A 118 -11.99 13.77 20.35
N GLU A 119 -12.96 14.47 20.91
CA GLU A 119 -13.75 15.50 20.23
C GLU A 119 -12.88 16.68 19.76
N THR A 120 -12.01 17.19 20.63
CA THR A 120 -11.07 18.28 20.29
C THR A 120 -10.16 17.85 19.15
N ARG A 121 -9.62 16.62 19.21
CA ARG A 121 -8.79 16.08 18.13
C ARG A 121 -9.57 15.97 16.82
N GLN A 122 -10.79 15.45 16.85
CA GLN A 122 -11.65 15.34 15.67
C GLN A 122 -11.94 16.72 15.05
N ARG A 123 -12.22 17.72 15.89
CA ARG A 123 -12.45 19.09 15.42
C ARG A 123 -11.21 19.68 14.73
N ILE A 124 -10.01 19.44 15.26
CA ILE A 124 -8.75 19.85 14.61
C ILE A 124 -8.53 19.09 13.30
N PHE A 125 -8.78 17.78 13.26
CA PHE A 125 -8.73 17.02 12.01
C PHE A 125 -9.71 17.55 10.97
N ASN A 126 -10.86 18.05 11.39
CA ASN A 126 -11.89 18.59 10.51
C ASN A 126 -11.62 20.02 10.02
N LEU A 127 -10.57 20.70 10.51
CA LEU A 127 -10.21 22.06 10.10
C LEU A 127 -10.12 22.21 8.56
N LYS A 128 -9.54 21.22 7.89
CA LYS A 128 -9.37 21.19 6.43
C LYS A 128 -10.67 21.08 5.61
N TYR A 129 -11.80 20.81 6.28
CA TYR A 129 -13.12 20.69 5.66
C TYR A 129 -14.01 21.91 5.90
N ILE A 130 -13.47 22.95 6.56
CA ILE A 130 -14.17 24.24 6.71
C ILE A 130 -14.42 24.85 5.32
N LYS A 131 -15.66 25.30 5.09
CA LYS A 131 -16.13 25.78 3.79
C LYS A 131 -16.24 27.30 3.71
N THR A 132 -16.36 27.98 4.84
CA THR A 132 -16.60 29.42 4.89
C THR A 132 -15.57 30.13 5.77
N ARG A 133 -15.41 31.44 5.60
CA ARG A 133 -14.44 32.22 6.41
C ARG A 133 -14.96 32.43 7.83
N GLU A 134 -16.28 32.49 7.99
CA GLU A 134 -16.99 32.61 9.25
C GLU A 134 -16.76 31.37 10.13
N GLU A 135 -16.74 30.18 9.53
CA GLU A 135 -16.37 28.94 10.21
C GLU A 135 -14.91 28.94 10.68
N VAL A 136 -13.98 29.55 9.92
CA VAL A 136 -12.58 29.71 10.34
C VAL A 136 -12.47 30.64 11.56
N GLU A 137 -13.17 31.77 11.56
CA GLU A 137 -13.20 32.66 12.72
C GLU A 137 -13.89 32.01 13.92
N THR A 138 -14.94 31.21 13.70
CA THR A 138 -15.58 30.40 14.75
C THR A 138 -14.61 29.37 15.33
N PHE A 139 -13.81 28.72 14.49
CA PHE A 139 -12.77 27.79 14.93
C PHE A 139 -11.69 28.50 15.75
N LYS A 140 -11.23 29.67 15.29
CA LYS A 140 -10.26 30.51 16.00
C LYS A 140 -10.78 30.96 17.37
N ALA A 141 -12.03 31.40 17.44
CA ALA A 141 -12.69 31.76 18.69
C ALA A 141 -12.76 30.56 19.64
N TRP A 142 -13.12 29.38 19.13
CA TRP A 142 -13.13 28.14 19.90
C TRP A 142 -11.74 27.82 20.49
N ILE A 143 -10.66 27.89 19.70
CA ILE A 143 -9.28 27.68 20.19
C ILE A 143 -8.94 28.66 21.33
N ALA A 144 -9.35 29.93 21.22
CA ALA A 144 -9.08 30.94 22.25
C ALA A 144 -9.78 30.59 23.57
N THR A 145 -11.02 30.09 23.50
CA THR A 145 -11.84 29.71 24.68
C THR A 145 -11.49 28.34 25.27
N LEU A 146 -10.75 27.49 24.55
CA LEU A 146 -10.47 26.13 24.99
C LEU A 146 -9.58 26.12 26.25
N ALA A 147 -9.97 25.29 27.22
CA ALA A 147 -9.12 24.93 28.35
C ALA A 147 -7.92 24.10 27.86
N ASP A 148 -6.78 24.76 27.74
CA ASP A 148 -5.50 24.18 27.32
C ASP A 148 -4.44 24.52 28.37
N PRO A 149 -4.35 23.74 29.48
CA PRO A 149 -3.49 24.07 30.61
C PRO A 149 -2.02 24.23 30.24
N GLN A 150 -1.57 23.54 29.19
CA GLN A 150 -0.18 23.60 28.73
C GLN A 150 0.03 24.61 27.58
N GLY A 151 -1.04 25.19 27.03
CA GLY A 151 -1.00 26.11 25.89
C GLY A 151 -0.49 25.47 24.60
N VAL A 152 -0.52 24.14 24.48
CA VAL A 152 0.05 23.42 23.32
C VAL A 152 -0.76 23.68 22.06
N LEU A 153 -2.08 23.63 22.15
CA LEU A 153 -2.97 23.86 21.01
C LEU A 153 -3.00 25.34 20.62
N LYS A 154 -2.97 26.24 21.61
CA LYS A 154 -2.89 27.69 21.36
C LYS A 154 -1.61 28.06 20.60
N ARG A 155 -0.44 27.58 21.06
CA ARG A 155 0.85 27.76 20.35
C ARG A 155 0.85 27.11 18.96
N TRP A 156 0.24 25.92 18.82
CA TRP A 156 0.09 25.26 17.52
C TRP A 156 -0.73 26.12 16.54
N TRP A 157 -1.83 26.71 17.00
CA TRP A 157 -2.68 27.58 16.20
C TRP A 157 -1.99 28.90 15.86
N GLU A 158 -1.33 29.54 16.84
CA GLU A 158 -0.50 30.72 16.63
C GLU A 158 0.57 30.48 15.56
N HIS A 159 1.26 29.34 15.61
CA HIS A 159 2.19 28.94 14.54
C HIS A 159 1.51 28.88 13.17
N LYS A 160 0.26 28.38 13.08
CA LYS A 160 -0.47 28.34 11.80
C LYS A 160 -0.84 29.74 11.32
N LEU A 161 -1.15 30.65 12.23
CA LEU A 161 -1.45 32.05 11.91
C LEU A 161 -0.19 32.84 11.49
N MET A 162 0.95 32.59 12.13
CA MET A 162 2.24 33.19 11.75
C MET A 162 2.63 32.84 10.32
N HIS A 163 2.40 31.59 9.91
CA HIS A 163 2.63 31.14 8.54
C HIS A 163 1.33 31.16 7.74
N ARG A 164 0.85 32.37 7.37
CA ARG A 164 -0.44 32.57 6.69
C ARG A 164 -0.67 31.66 5.48
N TRP A 165 0.38 31.39 4.70
CA TRP A 165 0.34 30.48 3.55
C TRP A 165 -0.09 29.05 3.91
N LEU A 166 0.16 28.60 5.15
CA LEU A 166 -0.12 27.25 5.60
C LEU A 166 -1.63 27.01 5.71
N LEU A 167 -2.37 27.91 6.37
CA LEU A 167 -3.83 27.79 6.46
C LEU A 167 -4.48 27.92 5.09
N ARG A 168 -3.98 28.82 4.24
CA ARG A 168 -4.47 28.98 2.85
C ARG A 168 -4.22 27.73 1.99
N GLY A 169 -3.11 27.03 2.22
CA GLY A 169 -2.84 25.77 1.54
C GLY A 169 -3.64 24.57 2.08
N VAL A 170 -4.31 24.70 3.23
CA VAL A 170 -5.06 23.60 3.87
C VAL A 170 -6.58 23.78 3.76
N ILE A 171 -7.08 25.00 3.93
CA ILE A 171 -8.53 25.29 4.04
C ILE A 171 -9.01 25.92 2.74
N GLN A 172 -9.91 25.23 2.04
CA GLN A 172 -10.37 25.55 0.68
C GLN A 172 -10.95 26.97 0.50
N CYS A 173 -11.52 27.57 1.54
CA CYS A 173 -12.16 28.89 1.47
C CYS A 173 -11.21 30.09 1.63
N LEU A 174 -9.95 29.82 1.96
CA LEU A 174 -8.92 30.84 2.21
C LEU A 174 -8.01 31.20 1.02
N PRO A 175 -7.60 30.28 0.12
CA PRO A 175 -6.73 30.62 -1.00
C PRO A 175 -7.47 31.40 -2.08
N ASN A 176 -6.69 32.04 -2.95
CA ASN A 176 -7.16 32.71 -4.17
C ASN A 176 -7.16 31.74 -5.38
N ILE A 177 -7.31 30.44 -5.12
CA ILE A 177 -7.38 29.39 -6.14
C ILE A 177 -8.86 29.15 -6.47
N PRO A 178 -9.28 29.22 -7.74
CA PRO A 178 -10.64 28.88 -8.13
C PRO A 178 -11.06 27.49 -7.64
N LEU A 179 -12.30 27.34 -7.20
CA LEU A 179 -12.80 26.10 -6.60
C LEU A 179 -12.61 24.88 -7.50
N GLU A 180 -12.88 25.03 -8.80
CA GLU A 180 -12.68 23.99 -9.82
C GLU A 180 -11.22 23.53 -9.87
N GLN A 181 -10.29 24.49 -9.93
CA GLN A 181 -8.85 24.22 -9.93
C GLN A 181 -8.41 23.56 -8.63
N TRP A 182 -8.87 24.05 -7.48
CA TRP A 182 -8.59 23.42 -6.20
C TRP A 182 -9.02 21.96 -6.21
N ASN A 183 -10.24 21.66 -6.64
CA ASN A 183 -10.78 20.29 -6.67
C ASN A 183 -10.00 19.37 -7.61
N THR A 184 -9.38 19.90 -8.68
CA THR A 184 -8.51 19.10 -9.57
C THR A 184 -7.13 18.82 -8.99
N MET A 185 -6.66 19.64 -8.05
CA MET A 185 -5.38 19.38 -7.38
C MET A 185 -5.51 18.17 -6.46
N GLU A 186 -4.45 17.38 -6.29
CA GLU A 186 -4.48 16.27 -5.34
C GLU A 186 -4.37 16.79 -3.90
N ALA A 187 -5.16 16.24 -2.98
CA ALA A 187 -5.11 16.60 -1.56
C ALA A 187 -3.95 15.91 -0.81
N THR A 188 -3.28 14.97 -1.47
CA THR A 188 -2.22 14.15 -0.90
C THR A 188 -0.99 14.25 -1.79
N THR A 189 0.18 14.06 -1.18
CA THR A 189 1.47 13.92 -1.87
C THR A 189 1.92 12.47 -1.91
N ASN A 190 0.98 11.53 -1.73
CA ASN A 190 1.26 10.10 -1.73
C ASN A 190 2.01 9.66 -2.99
N LEU A 191 1.73 10.30 -4.14
CA LEU A 191 2.46 10.03 -5.38
C LEU A 191 3.93 10.49 -5.29
N GLY A 192 4.19 11.66 -4.72
CA GLY A 192 5.55 12.15 -4.46
C GLY A 192 6.30 11.26 -3.47
N GLU A 193 5.66 10.89 -2.35
CA GLU A 193 6.24 9.98 -1.36
C GLU A 193 6.50 8.58 -1.95
N ALA A 194 5.56 8.05 -2.72
CA ALA A 194 5.73 6.78 -3.43
C ALA A 194 6.87 6.87 -4.45
N GLN A 195 7.03 8.03 -5.13
CA GLN A 195 8.16 8.26 -6.03
C GLN A 195 9.49 8.26 -5.28
N HIS A 196 9.55 8.85 -4.08
CA HIS A 196 10.75 8.77 -3.23
C HIS A 196 11.08 7.33 -2.84
N ALA A 197 10.09 6.57 -2.37
CA ALA A 197 10.28 5.16 -2.01
C ALA A 197 10.71 4.31 -3.22
N TRP A 198 10.08 4.52 -4.38
CA TRP A 198 10.41 3.84 -5.62
C TRP A 198 11.82 4.19 -6.11
N ASN A 199 12.17 5.48 -6.13
CA ASN A 199 13.52 5.94 -6.47
C ASN A 199 14.57 5.26 -5.58
N ASN A 200 14.37 5.28 -4.26
CA ASN A 200 15.26 4.65 -3.29
C ASN A 200 15.40 3.15 -3.52
N ALA A 201 14.32 2.46 -3.92
CA ALA A 201 14.36 1.04 -4.24
C ALA A 201 15.15 0.73 -5.53
N GLN A 202 15.17 1.67 -6.49
CA GLN A 202 15.89 1.51 -7.75
C GLN A 202 17.37 1.90 -7.64
N THR A 203 17.69 2.98 -6.92
CA THR A 203 19.05 3.52 -6.87
C THR A 203 19.81 3.15 -5.60
N GLY A 204 19.10 2.79 -4.53
CA GLY A 204 19.65 2.71 -3.18
C GLY A 204 19.59 4.06 -2.44
N ILE A 205 20.04 4.05 -1.17
CA ILE A 205 20.12 5.20 -0.28
C ILE A 205 21.57 5.42 0.18
N SER A 206 21.91 6.64 0.62
CA SER A 206 23.21 6.98 1.22
C SER A 206 24.43 6.80 0.30
N MET A 207 24.28 7.11 -0.99
CA MET A 207 25.37 7.07 -1.95
C MET A 207 26.12 8.41 -2.02
N GLY A 208 27.37 8.39 -2.49
CA GLY A 208 28.10 9.62 -2.83
C GLY A 208 27.39 10.39 -3.95
N ILE A 209 27.55 11.73 -3.97
CA ILE A 209 26.84 12.60 -4.94
C ILE A 209 27.09 12.16 -6.38
N ILE A 210 28.35 11.88 -6.76
CA ILE A 210 28.71 11.45 -8.12
C ILE A 210 28.06 10.10 -8.49
N GLU A 211 28.10 9.13 -7.58
CA GLU A 211 27.46 7.82 -7.80
C GLU A 211 25.95 7.98 -7.96
N SER A 212 25.34 8.79 -7.10
CA SER A 212 23.91 9.06 -7.15
C SER A 212 23.52 9.73 -8.46
N PHE A 213 24.31 10.69 -8.96
CA PHE A 213 24.06 11.34 -10.24
C PHE A 213 23.97 10.31 -11.38
N LYS A 214 24.98 9.43 -11.51
CA LYS A 214 25.01 8.40 -12.56
C LYS A 214 23.81 7.44 -12.48
N LYS A 215 23.50 6.92 -11.29
CA LYS A 215 22.36 6.00 -11.13
C LYS A 215 21.02 6.66 -11.40
N TYR A 216 20.86 7.92 -11.00
CA TYR A 216 19.64 8.66 -11.27
C TYR A 216 19.50 9.06 -12.74
N GLU A 217 20.60 9.36 -13.42
CA GLU A 217 20.64 9.57 -14.87
C GLU A 217 20.18 8.31 -15.61
N GLU A 218 20.75 7.14 -15.30
CA GLU A 218 20.31 5.86 -15.88
C GLU A 218 18.82 5.58 -15.64
N LEU A 219 18.34 5.87 -14.42
CA LEU A 219 16.94 5.70 -14.06
C LEU A 219 16.01 6.63 -14.85
N ASP A 220 16.40 7.90 -15.00
CA ASP A 220 15.60 8.91 -15.70
C ASP A 220 15.59 8.66 -17.22
N ILE A 221 16.71 8.23 -17.81
CA ILE A 221 16.79 7.79 -19.23
C ILE A 221 15.84 6.61 -19.45
N ARG A 222 15.95 5.56 -18.63
CA ARG A 222 15.05 4.40 -18.70
C ARG A 222 13.59 4.84 -18.59
N ARG A 223 13.29 5.79 -17.70
CA ARG A 223 11.93 6.27 -17.51
C ARG A 223 11.41 7.06 -18.72
N ALA A 224 12.25 7.87 -19.34
CA ALA A 224 11.91 8.59 -20.56
C ALA A 224 11.60 7.62 -21.71
N GLU A 225 12.44 6.59 -21.91
CA GLU A 225 12.22 5.53 -22.89
C GLU A 225 10.89 4.80 -22.67
N GLU A 226 10.56 4.48 -21.42
CA GLU A 226 9.28 3.84 -21.08
C GLU A 226 8.07 4.71 -21.45
N ILE A 227 8.18 6.02 -21.25
CA ILE A 227 7.11 6.95 -21.60
C ILE A 227 6.96 7.03 -23.12
N GLU A 228 8.06 7.08 -23.87
CA GLU A 228 8.02 7.10 -25.34
C GLU A 228 7.46 5.81 -25.91
N VAL A 229 7.88 4.65 -25.42
CA VAL A 229 7.32 3.35 -25.82
C VAL A 229 5.82 3.31 -25.52
N ARG A 230 5.40 3.82 -24.36
CA ARG A 230 3.97 3.87 -24.00
C ARG A 230 3.19 4.80 -24.93
N LYS A 231 3.72 5.96 -25.30
CA LYS A 231 3.05 6.86 -26.26
C LYS A 231 2.93 6.21 -27.63
N ALA A 232 4.00 5.58 -28.11
CA ALA A 232 4.03 4.96 -29.44
C ALA A 232 3.12 3.72 -29.54
N THR A 233 3.04 2.91 -28.48
CA THR A 233 2.33 1.63 -28.51
C THR A 233 0.98 1.65 -27.80
N GLY A 234 0.69 2.67 -26.99
CA GLY A 234 -0.42 2.68 -26.04
C GLY A 234 -0.26 1.71 -24.86
N VAL A 235 0.81 0.89 -24.82
CA VAL A 235 1.00 -0.15 -23.80
C VAL A 235 1.92 0.36 -22.71
N SER A 236 1.43 0.37 -21.48
CA SER A 236 2.25 0.67 -20.31
C SER A 236 3.11 -0.53 -19.92
N ARG A 237 4.40 -0.31 -19.65
CA ARG A 237 5.20 -1.28 -18.88
C ARG A 237 4.59 -1.38 -17.49
N THR A 238 3.98 -2.52 -17.24
CA THR A 238 3.56 -2.95 -15.91
C THR A 238 4.31 -4.23 -15.60
N SER A 239 4.47 -4.55 -14.33
CA SER A 239 4.98 -5.86 -13.90
C SER A 239 4.15 -7.04 -14.44
N ARG A 240 2.96 -6.78 -14.99
CA ARG A 240 2.15 -7.82 -15.65
C ARG A 240 2.50 -8.02 -17.13
N ASN A 241 3.18 -7.05 -17.74
CA ASN A 241 3.53 -7.03 -19.16
C ASN A 241 5.04 -7.20 -19.42
N GLU A 242 5.89 -7.15 -18.38
CA GLU A 242 7.31 -7.43 -18.55
C GLU A 242 7.55 -8.92 -18.85
N VAL A 243 8.48 -9.23 -19.76
CA VAL A 243 8.70 -10.62 -20.23
C VAL A 243 9.19 -11.50 -19.07
N THR A 244 10.07 -10.96 -18.22
CA THR A 244 10.60 -11.63 -17.03
C THR A 244 9.49 -11.95 -16.03
N ASP A 245 8.62 -10.99 -15.72
CA ASP A 245 7.51 -11.20 -14.80
C ASP A 245 6.43 -12.11 -15.40
N ARG A 246 6.17 -12.02 -16.71
CA ARG A 246 5.29 -12.98 -17.41
C ARG A 246 5.85 -14.39 -17.29
N TYR A 247 7.15 -14.56 -17.45
CA TYR A 247 7.83 -15.84 -17.27
C TYR A 247 7.74 -16.31 -15.81
N ALA A 248 8.06 -15.47 -14.84
CA ALA A 248 7.97 -15.79 -13.41
C ALA A 248 6.55 -16.16 -12.98
N ASN A 249 5.53 -15.42 -13.46
CA ASN A 249 4.13 -15.72 -13.19
C ASN A 249 3.68 -17.01 -13.87
N ARG A 250 4.15 -17.30 -15.10
CA ARG A 250 3.92 -18.57 -15.77
C ARG A 250 4.53 -19.72 -14.97
N THR A 251 5.77 -19.60 -14.52
CA THR A 251 6.44 -20.58 -13.68
C THR A 251 5.68 -20.79 -12.37
N ARG A 252 5.30 -19.73 -11.65
CA ARG A 252 4.48 -19.83 -10.43
C ARG A 252 3.14 -20.53 -10.67
N ARG A 253 2.47 -20.23 -11.80
CA ARG A 253 1.23 -20.92 -12.18
C ARG A 253 1.47 -22.40 -12.45
N GLN A 254 2.53 -22.75 -13.18
CA GLN A 254 2.91 -24.15 -13.43
C GLN A 254 3.23 -24.89 -12.11
N SER A 255 3.98 -24.27 -11.20
CA SER A 255 4.26 -24.84 -9.88
C SER A 255 2.97 -25.10 -9.10
N ARG A 256 2.05 -24.12 -9.06
CA ARG A 256 0.75 -24.29 -8.39
C ARG A 256 -0.12 -25.38 -9.02
N VAL A 257 -0.10 -25.53 -10.34
CA VAL A 257 -0.80 -26.61 -11.04
C VAL A 257 -0.19 -27.96 -10.69
N SER A 258 1.15 -28.06 -10.67
CA SER A 258 1.87 -29.28 -10.27
C SER A 258 1.57 -29.67 -8.82
N GLU A 259 1.59 -28.69 -7.91
CA GLU A 259 1.30 -28.88 -6.49
C GLU A 259 -0.15 -29.33 -6.26
N ARG A 260 -1.11 -28.70 -6.95
CA ARG A 260 -2.52 -29.16 -6.94
C ARG A 260 -2.67 -30.57 -7.49
N ALA A 261 -1.95 -30.92 -8.56
CA ALA A 261 -1.99 -32.26 -9.11
C ALA A 261 -1.37 -33.30 -8.16
N ARG A 262 -0.30 -32.96 -7.43
CA ARG A 262 0.26 -33.83 -6.38
C ARG A 262 -0.71 -33.99 -5.20
N GLY A 263 -1.31 -32.89 -4.75
CA GLY A 263 -2.33 -32.91 -3.71
C GLY A 263 -3.53 -33.77 -4.09
N ALA A 264 -4.01 -33.64 -5.33
CA ALA A 264 -5.09 -34.50 -5.86
C ALA A 264 -4.69 -35.98 -5.86
N ARG A 265 -3.49 -36.33 -6.34
CA ARG A 265 -3.00 -37.71 -6.30
C ARG A 265 -2.84 -38.26 -4.88
N ALA A 266 -2.43 -37.42 -3.93
CA ALA A 266 -2.33 -37.83 -2.53
C ALA A 266 -3.71 -38.13 -1.96
N VAL A 267 -4.71 -37.27 -2.24
CA VAL A 267 -6.11 -37.52 -1.86
C VAL A 267 -6.64 -38.79 -2.52
N ASP A 268 -6.42 -38.97 -3.83
CA ASP A 268 -6.85 -40.18 -4.55
C ASP A 268 -6.19 -41.44 -3.97
N SER A 269 -4.92 -41.38 -3.59
CA SER A 269 -4.21 -42.48 -2.91
C SER A 269 -4.80 -42.78 -1.54
N THR A 270 -5.17 -41.76 -0.76
CA THR A 270 -5.83 -41.94 0.53
C THR A 270 -7.23 -42.55 0.35
N VAL A 271 -7.99 -42.08 -0.63
CA VAL A 271 -9.32 -42.62 -0.95
C VAL A 271 -9.21 -44.08 -1.38
N ALA A 272 -8.24 -44.42 -2.24
CA ALA A 272 -8.00 -45.81 -2.64
C ALA A 272 -7.61 -46.70 -1.45
N GLY A 273 -6.74 -46.21 -0.54
CA GLY A 273 -6.38 -46.93 0.68
C GLY A 273 -7.59 -47.20 1.58
N LEU A 274 -8.41 -46.17 1.84
CA LEU A 274 -9.64 -46.30 2.62
C LEU A 274 -10.65 -47.25 1.96
N GLN A 275 -10.76 -47.26 0.63
CA GLN A 275 -11.62 -48.21 -0.08
C GLN A 275 -11.16 -49.66 0.10
N THR A 276 -9.84 -49.90 0.10
CA THR A 276 -9.27 -51.21 0.40
C THR A 276 -9.60 -51.64 1.83
N GLU A 277 -9.34 -50.79 2.83
CA GLU A 277 -9.67 -51.08 4.24
C GLU A 277 -11.17 -51.37 4.43
N LEU A 278 -12.04 -50.60 3.78
CA LEU A 278 -13.49 -50.79 3.85
C LEU A 278 -13.89 -52.13 3.21
N SER A 279 -13.19 -52.57 2.16
CA SER A 279 -13.41 -53.88 1.53
C SER A 279 -12.97 -55.04 2.42
N GLU A 280 -11.85 -54.90 3.14
CA GLU A 280 -11.36 -55.89 4.10
C GLU A 280 -12.31 -56.03 5.29
N VAL A 281 -12.72 -54.91 5.90
CA VAL A 281 -13.69 -54.91 7.02
C VAL A 281 -15.02 -55.52 6.60
N ARG A 282 -15.49 -55.27 5.36
CA ARG A 282 -16.69 -55.93 4.82
C ARG A 282 -16.50 -57.44 4.64
N GLY A 283 -15.31 -57.87 4.21
CA GLY A 283 -14.93 -59.28 4.13
C GLY A 283 -14.97 -59.95 5.50
N ASP A 284 -14.32 -59.35 6.50
CA ASP A 284 -14.28 -59.85 7.87
C ASP A 284 -15.68 -59.92 8.49
N LEU A 285 -16.50 -58.89 8.28
CA LEU A 285 -17.88 -58.88 8.74
C LEU A 285 -18.71 -59.99 8.09
N ALA A 286 -18.52 -60.26 6.79
CA ALA A 286 -19.21 -61.35 6.11
C ALA A 286 -18.81 -62.73 6.67
N VAL A 287 -17.52 -62.93 6.96
CA VAL A 287 -17.02 -64.15 7.62
C VAL A 287 -17.62 -64.29 9.02
N ALA A 288 -17.59 -63.22 9.83
CA ALA A 288 -18.17 -63.22 11.18
C ALA A 288 -19.68 -63.52 11.17
N CYS A 289 -20.44 -62.91 10.24
CA CYS A 289 -21.86 -63.21 10.07
C CYS A 289 -22.12 -64.67 9.65
N ASN A 290 -21.28 -65.24 8.80
CA ASN A 290 -21.41 -66.65 8.41
C ASN A 290 -21.08 -67.58 9.58
N ASN A 291 -20.03 -67.29 10.36
CA ASN A 291 -19.69 -68.06 11.55
C ASN A 291 -20.81 -68.00 12.59
N ALA A 292 -21.37 -66.82 12.87
CA ALA A 292 -22.50 -66.67 13.78
C ALA A 292 -23.75 -67.42 13.31
N LYS A 293 -24.02 -67.47 11.99
CA LYS A 293 -25.11 -68.29 11.43
C LYS A 293 -24.87 -69.78 11.64
N VAL A 294 -23.63 -70.25 11.47
CA VAL A 294 -23.26 -71.66 11.70
C VAL A 294 -23.41 -71.99 13.19
N GLU A 295 -22.90 -71.17 14.09
CA GLU A 295 -23.04 -71.34 15.54
C GLU A 295 -24.51 -71.40 15.96
N LEU A 296 -25.35 -70.47 15.48
CA LEU A 296 -26.79 -70.47 15.74
C LEU A 296 -27.47 -71.73 15.18
N SER A 297 -27.05 -72.23 14.01
CA SER A 297 -27.57 -73.46 13.43
C SER A 297 -27.19 -74.69 14.26
N VAL A 298 -25.96 -74.73 14.79
CA VAL A 298 -25.49 -75.80 15.68
C VAL A 298 -26.27 -75.78 16.99
N GLU A 299 -26.41 -74.61 17.62
CA GLU A 299 -27.17 -74.45 18.86
C GLU A 299 -28.66 -74.81 18.67
N ALA A 300 -29.27 -74.40 17.55
CA ALA A 300 -30.62 -74.79 17.21
C ALA A 300 -30.76 -76.31 17.05
N THR A 301 -29.80 -76.96 16.40
CA THR A 301 -29.80 -78.43 16.23
C THR A 301 -29.62 -79.15 17.58
N GLN A 302 -28.76 -78.62 18.46
CA GLN A 302 -28.57 -79.14 19.82
C GLN A 302 -29.85 -79.05 20.64
N ARG A 303 -30.53 -77.90 20.63
CA ARG A 303 -31.83 -77.72 21.31
C ARG A 303 -32.90 -78.65 20.76
N VAL A 304 -32.93 -78.90 19.45
CA VAL A 304 -33.86 -79.88 18.86
C VAL A 304 -33.58 -81.28 19.42
N ARG A 305 -32.32 -81.70 19.51
CA ARG A 305 -31.98 -83.00 20.13
C ARG A 305 -32.36 -83.08 21.60
N GLU A 306 -32.08 -82.03 22.39
CA GLU A 306 -32.47 -81.99 23.81
C GLU A 306 -34.00 -82.09 23.99
N LEU A 307 -34.76 -81.45 23.09
CA LEU A 307 -36.22 -81.55 23.06
C LEU A 307 -36.70 -82.93 22.61
N GLU A 308 -36.03 -83.56 21.65
CA GLU A 308 -36.31 -84.94 21.23
C GLU A 308 -36.03 -85.95 22.35
N ASP A 309 -34.89 -85.83 23.04
CA ASP A 309 -34.55 -86.68 24.19
C ASP A 309 -35.56 -86.50 25.34
N SER A 310 -35.96 -85.25 25.61
CA SER A 310 -37.02 -84.94 26.58
C SER A 310 -38.39 -85.48 26.15
N ALA A 311 -38.69 -85.48 24.85
CA ALA A 311 -39.91 -86.03 24.30
C ALA A 311 -39.96 -87.56 24.39
N VAL A 312 -38.82 -88.25 24.22
CA VAL A 312 -38.71 -89.71 24.42
C VAL A 312 -38.92 -90.08 25.89
N ASP A 313 -38.36 -89.31 26.84
CA ASP A 313 -38.60 -89.51 28.28
C ASP A 313 -40.07 -89.27 28.64
N LEU A 314 -40.69 -88.23 28.06
CA LEU A 314 -42.12 -87.97 28.18
C LEU A 314 -42.96 -89.08 27.55
N GLU A 315 -42.59 -89.62 26.38
CA GLU A 315 -43.32 -90.70 25.70
C GLU A 315 -43.20 -92.04 26.48
N GLY A 316 -42.07 -92.28 27.15
CA GLY A 316 -41.93 -93.36 28.13
C GLY A 316 -42.90 -93.21 29.31
N LYS A 317 -42.99 -92.01 29.87
CA LYS A 317 -43.97 -91.66 30.92
C LYS A 317 -45.42 -91.75 30.42
N LEU A 318 -45.66 -91.38 29.16
CA LEU A 318 -46.99 -91.38 28.55
C LEU A 318 -47.45 -92.78 28.12
N LYS A 319 -46.54 -93.70 27.77
CA LYS A 319 -46.86 -95.13 27.54
C LYS A 319 -47.20 -95.87 28.84
N LEU A 320 -46.60 -95.50 29.97
CA LEU A 320 -47.04 -95.94 31.29
C LEU A 320 -48.42 -95.36 31.65
N ALA A 321 -48.67 -94.08 31.36
CA ALA A 321 -49.97 -93.46 31.60
C ALA A 321 -51.07 -93.92 30.62
N ARG A 322 -50.72 -94.35 29.41
CA ARG A 322 -51.66 -94.93 28.42
C ARG A 322 -51.93 -96.43 28.62
N ALA A 323 -51.29 -97.06 29.61
CA ALA A 323 -51.70 -98.38 30.10
C ALA A 323 -53.13 -98.37 30.67
N GLU A 324 -53.69 -97.18 30.97
CA GLU A 324 -55.03 -97.03 31.52
C GLU A 324 -55.77 -95.84 30.91
N ALA A 325 -56.08 -95.87 29.61
CA ALA A 325 -57.00 -94.88 29.06
C ALA A 325 -57.77 -95.38 27.83
N LYS A 326 -58.91 -96.03 28.07
CA LYS A 326 -60.07 -96.03 27.16
C LYS A 326 -61.22 -95.35 27.90
N SER A 327 -62.07 -94.62 27.16
CA SER A 327 -63.27 -93.86 27.61
C SER A 327 -62.97 -92.39 27.93
N SER A 328 -63.30 -91.41 27.07
CA SER A 328 -64.59 -90.68 26.99
C SER A 328 -64.29 -89.19 27.24
N SER A 329 -64.94 -88.15 26.73
CA SER A 329 -65.91 -87.86 25.68
C SER A 329 -66.21 -86.35 25.80
N SER A 330 -66.33 -85.65 24.67
CA SER A 330 -67.17 -84.45 24.44
C SER A 330 -66.79 -83.03 24.97
N GLY A 331 -66.98 -82.05 24.07
CA GLY A 331 -67.36 -80.64 24.36
C GLY A 331 -66.20 -79.63 24.38
N ARG A 332 -65.85 -78.88 23.33
CA ARG A 332 -66.55 -77.82 22.55
C ARG A 332 -66.81 -76.52 23.36
N VAL A 333 -66.19 -75.40 22.93
CA VAL A 333 -66.80 -74.06 22.58
C VAL A 333 -65.75 -72.92 22.64
N ARG A 334 -65.52 -72.28 21.46
CA ARG A 334 -65.42 -70.83 21.07
C ARG A 334 -64.81 -69.77 22.03
N ALA A 335 -64.35 -68.59 21.62
CA ALA A 335 -63.95 -67.89 20.37
C ALA A 335 -63.70 -66.40 20.73
N ARG A 336 -62.88 -65.68 19.93
CA ARG A 336 -63.01 -64.27 19.42
C ARG A 336 -61.61 -63.68 19.22
N LYS A 337 -61.16 -63.06 18.10
CA LYS A 337 -61.70 -62.23 16.99
C LYS A 337 -61.45 -60.71 17.19
N ALA A 338 -60.97 -60.08 16.11
CA ALA A 338 -60.90 -58.65 15.72
C ALA A 338 -59.49 -58.04 15.80
N GLY A 339 -58.99 -57.23 14.85
CA GLY A 339 -59.47 -56.66 13.57
C GLY A 339 -58.22 -56.17 12.79
N ALA A 340 -58.14 -56.20 11.46
CA ALA A 340 -58.74 -55.34 10.43
C ALA A 340 -58.08 -53.95 10.24
N SER A 341 -57.86 -53.62 8.95
CA SER A 341 -57.59 -52.30 8.32
C SER A 341 -56.14 -51.79 8.33
N SER A 342 -55.58 -51.11 7.32
CA SER A 342 -55.77 -50.95 5.87
C SER A 342 -54.66 -50.01 5.37
N THR A 343 -54.14 -50.24 4.15
CA THR A 343 -53.68 -49.24 3.13
C THR A 343 -52.80 -48.03 3.52
N THR A 344 -51.65 -47.84 2.86
CA THR A 344 -51.51 -46.95 1.67
C THR A 344 -50.09 -46.96 1.08
N ASN A 345 -50.02 -46.93 -0.26
CA ASN A 345 -48.85 -46.70 -1.12
C ASN A 345 -48.44 -45.23 -1.17
N VAL A 346 -47.14 -44.92 -1.31
CA VAL A 346 -46.63 -43.75 -2.05
C VAL A 346 -45.25 -44.08 -2.69
N PRO A 347 -44.98 -43.70 -3.97
CA PRO A 347 -43.78 -44.08 -4.73
C PRO A 347 -42.68 -42.99 -4.73
N ALA A 348 -41.44 -43.38 -5.03
CA ALA A 348 -40.32 -42.45 -5.22
C ALA A 348 -40.08 -42.12 -6.73
N PRO A 349 -39.79 -40.85 -7.08
CA PRO A 349 -39.81 -40.35 -8.46
C PRO A 349 -38.45 -40.45 -9.21
N PRO A 350 -38.46 -40.30 -10.55
CA PRO A 350 -37.27 -40.32 -11.39
C PRO A 350 -36.57 -38.96 -11.55
N VAL A 351 -35.34 -39.06 -12.01
CA VAL A 351 -34.29 -38.03 -12.19
C VAL A 351 -34.57 -37.15 -13.41
N ASP A 352 -34.52 -35.83 -13.24
CA ASP A 352 -34.46 -34.86 -14.36
C ASP A 352 -33.27 -33.90 -14.23
N ARG A 353 -32.64 -33.63 -15.37
CA ARG A 353 -31.49 -32.71 -15.56
C ARG A 353 -31.97 -31.27 -15.69
N PRO A 354 -31.21 -30.27 -15.20
CA PRO A 354 -31.53 -28.85 -15.42
C PRO A 354 -30.78 -28.25 -16.63
N ALA A 355 -31.48 -27.35 -17.33
CA ALA A 355 -30.92 -26.36 -18.26
C ALA A 355 -30.56 -25.06 -17.51
N PRO A 356 -29.72 -24.17 -18.08
CA PRO A 356 -28.99 -23.15 -17.32
C PRO A 356 -29.74 -21.81 -17.25
N VAL A 357 -29.69 -21.14 -16.09
CA VAL A 357 -30.06 -19.73 -15.96
C VAL A 357 -28.96 -18.97 -15.23
N LEU A 358 -28.72 -17.78 -15.77
CA LEU A 358 -27.65 -16.83 -15.54
C LEU A 358 -27.59 -16.25 -14.12
N GLY A 359 -26.38 -16.28 -13.55
CA GLY A 359 -25.64 -15.09 -13.15
C GLY A 359 -26.25 -14.16 -12.09
N VAL A 360 -26.12 -14.53 -10.81
CA VAL A 360 -26.06 -13.57 -9.70
C VAL A 360 -24.80 -13.88 -8.88
N THR A 361 -23.90 -12.90 -8.81
CA THR A 361 -22.61 -12.95 -8.12
C THR A 361 -22.76 -12.94 -6.59
N PRO A 362 -22.09 -13.85 -5.85
CA PRO A 362 -22.03 -13.75 -4.40
C PRO A 362 -20.79 -12.99 -3.91
N VAL A 363 -21.08 -12.13 -2.94
CA VAL A 363 -20.15 -11.41 -2.06
C VAL A 363 -19.39 -12.42 -1.19
N LEU A 364 -18.05 -12.36 -1.21
CA LEU A 364 -17.17 -13.22 -0.40
C LEU A 364 -16.86 -12.54 0.93
N ASN A 365 -17.50 -13.03 1.99
CA ASN A 365 -17.08 -12.82 3.38
C ASN A 365 -15.88 -13.73 3.67
N THR A 366 -14.78 -13.14 4.15
CA THR A 366 -13.61 -13.87 4.64
C THR A 366 -13.77 -14.20 6.14
N PRO A 367 -13.54 -15.44 6.58
CA PRO A 367 -13.54 -15.77 8.00
C PRO A 367 -12.22 -15.43 8.69
N THR A 368 -12.38 -14.92 9.90
CA THR A 368 -11.43 -14.62 10.95
C THR A 368 -10.62 -15.86 11.36
N SER A 369 -9.28 -15.80 11.26
CA SER A 369 -8.41 -16.85 11.81
C SER A 369 -8.06 -16.56 13.26
N ALA A 370 -8.40 -17.51 14.13
CA ALA A 370 -8.11 -17.52 15.55
C ALA A 370 -6.61 -17.72 15.84
N LYS A 371 -6.14 -17.09 16.92
CA LYS A 371 -4.80 -17.22 17.50
C LYS A 371 -4.69 -18.53 18.28
N LEU A 372 -3.61 -19.28 18.05
CA LEU A 372 -3.13 -20.32 18.95
C LEU A 372 -1.77 -19.90 19.51
N HIS A 373 -1.67 -19.90 20.84
CA HIS A 373 -0.47 -19.65 21.61
C HIS A 373 0.45 -20.88 21.61
N GLY A 374 1.76 -20.66 21.43
CA GLY A 374 2.80 -21.63 21.69
C GLY A 374 4.06 -20.91 22.20
N ALA A 375 4.47 -21.23 23.44
CA ALA A 375 5.66 -20.73 24.11
C ALA A 375 6.91 -21.52 23.68
N SER A 376 8.03 -20.86 23.39
CA SER A 376 9.33 -20.90 24.10
C SER A 376 10.49 -20.94 23.06
N PRO A 377 11.78 -20.78 23.44
CA PRO A 377 12.38 -19.91 24.45
C PRO A 377 13.49 -18.99 23.86
N ALA A 378 14.09 -18.20 24.75
CA ALA A 378 15.11 -17.17 24.50
C ALA A 378 16.39 -17.64 23.79
N SER A 379 16.91 -16.78 22.91
CA SER A 379 18.35 -16.60 22.70
C SER A 379 18.62 -15.19 22.18
N GLY A 380 19.58 -14.52 22.81
CA GLY A 380 19.91 -13.12 22.56
C GLY A 380 20.80 -12.92 21.34
N SER A 381 20.69 -11.74 20.74
CA SER A 381 21.79 -11.07 20.03
C SER A 381 21.46 -9.58 19.92
N GLY A 382 22.42 -8.75 20.33
CA GLY A 382 22.26 -7.30 20.43
C GLY A 382 22.16 -6.61 19.07
N SER A 383 21.32 -5.58 18.99
CA SER A 383 21.20 -4.74 17.80
C SER A 383 21.72 -3.32 18.05
N SER A 384 22.81 -3.01 17.34
CA SER A 384 23.38 -1.70 17.06
C SER A 384 22.42 -0.80 16.25
N LEU A 385 21.37 -0.24 16.89
CA LEU A 385 20.38 0.61 16.19
C LEU A 385 20.07 1.97 16.85
N ASP A 386 20.77 2.38 17.90
CA ASP A 386 20.44 3.62 18.66
C ASP A 386 21.19 4.90 18.26
N LEU A 387 22.11 4.85 17.28
CA LEU A 387 22.90 6.04 16.90
C LEU A 387 22.30 6.88 15.76
N ALA A 388 21.33 6.35 15.00
CA ALA A 388 20.74 7.07 13.86
C ALA A 388 19.52 7.93 14.23
N ALA A 389 18.78 7.57 15.28
CA ALA A 389 17.60 8.32 15.73
C ALA A 389 17.98 9.63 16.45
N THR A 390 19.11 9.65 17.16
CA THR A 390 19.57 10.77 17.98
C THR A 390 20.12 11.94 17.14
N ARG A 391 20.62 11.68 15.91
CA ARG A 391 21.11 12.74 15.00
C ARG A 391 20.01 13.50 14.25
N ARG A 392 18.82 12.93 14.02
CA ARG A 392 17.70 13.63 13.35
C ARG A 392 16.90 14.55 14.27
N ALA A 393 16.92 14.29 15.57
CA ALA A 393 16.22 15.13 16.55
C ALA A 393 16.96 16.45 16.87
N SER A 394 18.30 16.50 16.70
CA SER A 394 19.09 17.69 17.03
C SER A 394 19.09 18.75 15.91
N THR A 395 19.05 18.35 14.64
CA THR A 395 18.95 19.28 13.49
C THR A 395 17.59 19.98 13.43
N HIS A 396 16.50 19.29 13.77
CA HIS A 396 15.17 19.89 13.73
C HIS A 396 14.93 20.93 14.84
N LYS A 397 15.54 20.74 16.02
CA LYS A 397 15.52 21.71 17.13
C LYS A 397 16.36 22.96 16.84
N ARG A 398 17.44 22.84 16.06
CA ARG A 398 18.31 23.96 15.69
C ARG A 398 17.66 24.90 14.67
N MET A 399 16.94 24.36 13.67
CA MET A 399 16.26 25.18 12.66
C MET A 399 15.06 25.98 13.22
N GLN A 400 14.37 25.49 14.25
CA GLN A 400 13.29 26.25 14.90
C GLN A 400 13.82 27.39 15.80
N ALA A 401 15.03 27.27 16.35
CA ALA A 401 15.65 28.31 17.16
C ALA A 401 16.23 29.46 16.31
N GLU A 402 16.75 29.15 15.11
CA GLU A 402 17.37 30.15 14.22
C GLU A 402 16.34 31.07 13.50
N SER A 403 15.05 30.72 13.46
CA SER A 403 14.00 31.61 12.91
C SER A 403 13.55 32.73 13.86
N SER A 404 13.89 32.63 15.15
CA SER A 404 13.33 33.48 16.20
C SER A 404 14.31 34.51 16.77
N ALA A 405 15.55 34.57 16.28
CA ALA A 405 16.56 35.52 16.76
C ALA A 405 17.49 35.98 15.63
N MET A 406 17.19 37.15 15.04
CA MET A 406 18.10 37.88 14.16
C MET A 406 18.43 39.24 14.79
N PRO A 407 19.61 39.42 15.42
CA PRO A 407 20.23 40.72 15.60
C PRO A 407 21.14 41.03 14.40
N SER A 408 21.08 42.26 13.87
CA SER A 408 21.97 42.74 12.81
C SER A 408 23.41 42.79 13.31
N ILE A 409 24.32 42.01 12.73
CA ILE A 409 25.76 42.11 13.00
C ILE A 409 26.47 42.51 11.71
N SER A 410 27.06 43.71 11.75
CA SER A 410 27.97 44.26 10.74
C SER A 410 29.22 43.39 10.66
N SER A 411 29.44 42.73 9.52
CA SER A 411 30.61 41.89 9.26
C SER A 411 31.71 42.69 8.58
N ASN A 412 32.64 43.22 9.37
CA ASN A 412 33.91 43.72 8.86
C ASN A 412 35.03 43.23 9.78
N LYS A 413 35.62 42.06 9.46
CA LYS A 413 37.03 41.70 9.77
C LYS A 413 37.38 40.26 9.32
N ARG A 414 38.50 40.18 8.60
CA ARG A 414 39.36 39.00 8.30
C ARG A 414 38.88 37.99 7.23
N ARG A 415 39.07 38.34 5.95
CA ARG A 415 39.37 37.37 4.89
C ARG A 415 40.83 36.91 5.05
N LYS A 416 41.06 35.70 5.59
CA LYS A 416 42.27 34.94 5.24
C LYS A 416 42.14 34.54 3.77
N LYS A 417 43.21 34.65 2.98
CA LYS A 417 43.27 34.04 1.65
C LYS A 417 43.01 32.54 1.86
N LEU A 418 41.85 32.05 1.41
CA LEU A 418 41.64 30.62 1.22
C LEU A 418 42.58 30.22 0.09
N GLU A 419 43.52 29.33 0.37
CA GLU A 419 44.24 28.60 -0.68
C GLU A 419 43.22 27.79 -1.48
N ASP A 420 43.45 27.63 -2.78
CA ASP A 420 42.53 26.93 -3.67
C ASP A 420 42.41 25.48 -3.16
N PRO A 421 41.20 24.99 -2.83
CA PRO A 421 41.02 23.67 -2.24
C PRO A 421 41.51 22.52 -3.14
N LEU A 422 41.86 22.81 -4.39
CA LEU A 422 42.39 21.86 -5.37
C LEU A 422 43.93 21.85 -5.45
N ASP A 423 44.62 22.80 -4.82
CA ASP A 423 46.09 22.82 -4.80
C ASP A 423 46.64 21.64 -3.99
N GLY A 424 47.47 20.80 -4.64
CA GLY A 424 48.11 19.62 -4.04
C GLY A 424 47.40 18.29 -4.27
N TRP A 425 46.23 18.27 -4.92
CA TRP A 425 45.58 17.01 -5.32
C TRP A 425 46.22 16.48 -6.60
N VAL A 426 46.61 15.20 -6.59
CA VAL A 426 47.07 14.46 -7.77
C VAL A 426 46.18 13.24 -7.96
N MET A 427 45.59 13.10 -9.14
CA MET A 427 44.63 12.06 -9.49
C MET A 427 45.03 11.39 -10.79
N GLN A 428 44.94 10.06 -10.85
CA GLN A 428 45.26 9.33 -12.08
C GLN A 428 44.06 9.36 -13.04
N ASP A 429 44.31 9.80 -14.27
CA ASP A 429 43.35 9.79 -15.38
C ASP A 429 43.05 8.33 -15.77
N PRO A 430 41.80 7.85 -15.64
CA PRO A 430 41.43 6.47 -15.94
C PRO A 430 41.57 6.07 -17.43
N ASP A 431 41.55 7.03 -18.35
CA ASP A 431 41.60 6.77 -19.79
C ASP A 431 43.04 6.72 -20.31
N THR A 432 43.95 7.49 -19.68
CA THR A 432 45.33 7.64 -20.15
C THR A 432 46.38 7.13 -19.16
N GLY A 433 45.99 6.84 -17.92
CA GLY A 433 46.88 6.44 -16.82
C GLY A 433 47.80 7.55 -16.31
N LYS A 434 47.69 8.77 -16.83
CA LYS A 434 48.53 9.91 -16.44
C LYS A 434 48.07 10.54 -15.14
N GLU A 435 49.00 11.01 -14.33
CA GLU A 435 48.68 11.84 -13.17
C GLU A 435 48.29 13.24 -13.63
N LEU A 436 47.16 13.73 -13.11
CA LEU A 436 46.62 15.07 -13.32
C LEU A 436 46.53 15.79 -11.97
N THR A 437 46.79 17.09 -11.96
CA THR A 437 46.45 17.91 -10.80
C THR A 437 44.94 17.98 -10.61
N GLY A 438 44.45 18.26 -9.40
CA GLY A 438 43.02 18.38 -9.11
C GLY A 438 42.30 19.38 -10.04
N LYS A 439 43.00 20.44 -10.43
CA LYS A 439 42.50 21.44 -11.40
C LYS A 439 42.38 20.87 -12.82
N GLU A 440 43.42 20.21 -13.33
CA GLU A 440 43.40 19.57 -14.65
C GLU A 440 42.37 18.45 -14.73
N TRP A 441 42.20 17.70 -13.64
CA TRP A 441 41.20 16.64 -13.55
C TRP A 441 39.77 17.22 -13.63
N VAL A 442 39.48 18.26 -12.84
CA VAL A 442 38.18 18.95 -12.89
C VAL A 442 37.93 19.56 -14.27
N GLU A 443 38.92 20.24 -14.87
CA GLU A 443 38.76 20.88 -16.18
C GLU A 443 38.45 19.84 -17.26
N ARG A 444 39.27 18.79 -17.36
CA ARG A 444 39.09 17.72 -18.35
C ARG A 444 37.74 17.00 -18.21
N TYR A 445 37.40 16.57 -17.00
CA TYR A 445 36.15 15.84 -16.79
C TYR A 445 34.94 16.76 -16.79
N SER A 446 35.07 18.05 -16.48
CA SER A 446 34.00 19.03 -16.66
C SER A 446 33.67 19.28 -18.14
N GLU A 447 34.67 19.32 -19.02
CA GLU A 447 34.46 19.47 -20.46
C GLU A 447 33.85 18.22 -21.10
N GLU A 448 34.35 17.04 -20.75
CA GLU A 448 33.81 15.78 -21.27
C GLU A 448 32.39 15.54 -20.73
N PHE A 449 32.17 15.84 -19.46
CA PHE A 449 30.85 15.89 -18.85
C PHE A 449 29.96 16.89 -19.58
N GLU A 450 30.40 18.13 -19.82
CA GLU A 450 29.62 19.11 -20.57
C GLU A 450 29.27 18.63 -21.98
N LYS A 451 30.18 17.94 -22.68
CA LYS A 451 29.92 17.41 -24.03
C LYS A 451 28.89 16.28 -24.02
N ARG A 452 29.06 15.27 -23.14
CA ARG A 452 28.08 14.18 -22.99
C ARG A 452 26.75 14.69 -22.48
N TYR A 453 26.78 15.52 -21.45
CA TYR A 453 25.61 16.21 -20.92
C TYR A 453 24.92 16.99 -22.03
N LYS A 454 25.59 17.88 -22.78
CA LYS A 454 24.95 18.61 -23.88
C LYS A 454 24.28 17.68 -24.90
N LYS A 455 24.88 16.54 -25.24
CA LYS A 455 24.30 15.58 -26.21
C LYS A 455 23.09 14.83 -25.67
N ASP A 456 23.23 14.17 -24.51
CA ASP A 456 22.18 13.32 -23.94
C ASP A 456 21.08 14.16 -23.28
N HIS A 457 21.46 15.29 -22.69
CA HIS A 457 20.53 16.33 -22.25
C HIS A 457 19.75 16.84 -23.46
N GLN A 458 20.36 17.30 -24.56
CA GLN A 458 19.58 17.80 -25.73
C GLN A 458 18.50 16.81 -26.19
N ARG A 459 18.79 15.51 -26.18
CA ARG A 459 17.81 14.46 -26.49
C ARG A 459 16.65 14.39 -25.48
N TYR A 460 16.94 14.51 -24.18
CA TYR A 460 15.93 14.64 -23.12
C TYR A 460 15.15 15.95 -23.21
N LEU A 461 15.79 17.03 -23.66
CA LEU A 461 15.19 18.35 -23.81
C LEU A 461 14.21 18.41 -24.98
N ASP A 462 14.58 17.81 -26.11
CA ASP A 462 13.70 17.66 -27.26
C ASP A 462 12.45 16.87 -26.87
N TYR A 463 12.60 15.84 -26.02
CA TYR A 463 11.49 15.08 -25.43
C TYR A 463 10.60 15.93 -24.51
N LEU A 464 11.17 16.75 -23.62
CA LEU A 464 10.40 17.62 -22.74
C LEU A 464 9.66 18.72 -23.54
N ALA A 465 10.30 19.29 -24.55
CA ALA A 465 9.69 20.27 -25.43
C ALA A 465 8.47 19.69 -26.15
N GLN A 466 8.60 18.48 -26.72
CA GLN A 466 7.50 17.79 -27.40
C GLN A 466 6.34 17.47 -26.45
N SER A 467 6.62 16.91 -25.26
CA SER A 467 5.59 16.53 -24.29
C SER A 467 4.85 17.71 -23.64
N VAL A 468 5.51 18.85 -23.46
CA VAL A 468 4.91 20.11 -22.95
C VAL A 468 4.19 20.91 -24.06
N LEU A 469 4.41 20.57 -25.33
CA LEU A 469 3.68 21.13 -26.47
C LEU A 469 2.36 20.39 -26.71
N ASP A 470 2.35 19.07 -26.54
CA ASP A 470 1.18 18.20 -26.75
C ASP A 470 0.20 18.19 -25.55
N SER A 471 0.55 18.90 -24.46
CA SER A 471 -0.31 19.20 -23.30
C SER A 471 -0.52 20.71 -23.15
#